data_AF-A0A971SHD4-F1
#
_entry.id   AF-A0A971SHD4-F1
#
_cell.length_a   1.000
_cell.length_b   1.000
_cell.length_c   1.000
_cell.angle_alpha   90.00
_cell.angle_beta   90.00
_cell.angle_gamma   90.00
#
_symmetry.space_group_name_H-M   'P 1'
#
loop_
_entity.id
_entity.type
_entity.pdbx_description
1 polymer ?
#
loop_
_entity_poly.entity_id
_entity_poly.type
_entity_poly.pdbx_seq_one_letter_code
_entity_poly.pdbx_strand_id
1 'polypeptide(L)'
;MKIEVDQYQNIRHLYIAQGLSKREIARRLRISRNTVAKQDMFRALRAHYAFQADFCNPGEVHEKGLVENLVGYIRRNVFVPVLRVESWDELNRLLSNHCLKYLNHRIPGRSQTVGEALEVEKKSLLPLPAYRFDYARQILAPVDYYATVKFGRNRYSVPVELAGKQVTVKGTGLTVRVEYRGQVVALHERSYAKDETKFHLDHYISLPCLLPTNWQRRALKA
;
A
#
# COMPACT_ATOMS: atom_id res chain seq x y z
N MET A 1 -23.76 2.89 12.42
CA MET A 1 -24.19 1.60 12.99
C MET A 1 -22.94 0.91 13.54
N LYS A 2 -22.78 0.88 14.87
CA LYS A 2 -21.62 0.27 15.54
C LYS A 2 -21.83 -1.25 15.56
N ILE A 3 -20.78 -1.99 15.27
CA ILE A 3 -20.79 -3.46 15.30
C ILE A 3 -20.25 -3.85 16.67
N GLU A 4 -21.05 -4.54 17.45
CA GLU A 4 -20.66 -5.01 18.79
C GLU A 4 -19.70 -6.19 18.69
N VAL A 5 -18.84 -6.36 19.71
CA VAL A 5 -17.77 -7.38 19.81
C VAL A 5 -18.30 -8.79 19.53
N ASP A 6 -19.49 -9.07 20.04
CA ASP A 6 -20.17 -10.36 19.91
C ASP A 6 -20.49 -10.70 18.44
N GLN A 7 -20.69 -9.68 17.59
CA GLN A 7 -20.95 -9.87 16.17
C GLN A 7 -19.71 -10.39 15.41
N TYR A 8 -18.48 -10.09 15.83
CA TYR A 8 -17.27 -10.57 15.14
C TYR A 8 -16.96 -12.04 15.44
N GLN A 9 -17.13 -12.48 16.69
CA GLN A 9 -17.04 -13.90 17.04
C GLN A 9 -18.13 -14.69 16.31
N ASN A 10 -19.36 -14.17 16.29
CA ASN A 10 -20.44 -14.75 15.52
C ASN A 10 -20.13 -14.80 14.01
N ILE A 11 -19.61 -13.73 13.39
CA ILE A 11 -19.17 -13.75 11.99
C ILE A 11 -18.12 -14.85 11.74
N ARG A 12 -17.13 -14.98 12.63
CA ARG A 12 -16.08 -16.00 12.50
C ARG A 12 -16.62 -17.42 12.65
N HIS A 13 -17.48 -17.67 13.64
CA HIS A 13 -18.09 -18.98 13.86
C HIS A 13 -19.01 -19.36 12.69
N LEU A 14 -19.88 -18.46 12.25
CA LEU A 14 -20.79 -18.67 11.11
C LEU A 14 -20.02 -18.94 9.80
N TYR A 15 -18.85 -18.32 9.62
CA TYR A 15 -18.03 -18.51 8.42
C TYR A 15 -17.16 -19.77 8.47
N ILE A 16 -16.50 -20.05 9.60
CA ILE A 16 -15.52 -21.13 9.74
C ILE A 16 -16.18 -22.45 10.15
N ALA A 17 -17.06 -22.43 11.15
CA ALA A 17 -17.68 -23.64 11.69
C ALA A 17 -18.93 -24.04 10.90
N GLN A 18 -19.74 -23.07 10.46
CA GLN A 18 -21.00 -23.35 9.74
C GLN A 18 -20.89 -23.22 8.21
N GLY A 19 -19.74 -22.78 7.68
CA GLY A 19 -19.49 -22.69 6.24
C GLY A 19 -20.42 -21.73 5.48
N LEU A 20 -21.10 -20.81 6.16
CA LEU A 20 -22.10 -19.94 5.54
C LEU A 20 -21.45 -18.89 4.63
N SER A 21 -22.16 -18.54 3.53
CA SER A 21 -21.65 -17.53 2.59
C SER A 21 -21.61 -16.14 3.21
N LYS A 22 -20.65 -15.30 2.81
CA LYS A 22 -20.54 -13.89 3.28
C LYS A 22 -21.84 -13.08 3.08
N ARG A 23 -22.65 -13.43 2.07
CA ARG A 23 -23.97 -12.81 1.82
C ARG A 23 -25.01 -13.27 2.85
N GLU A 24 -25.01 -14.55 3.19
CA GLU A 24 -25.87 -15.14 4.20
C GLU A 24 -25.60 -14.52 5.58
N ILE A 25 -24.33 -14.40 5.95
CA ILE A 25 -23.88 -13.83 7.23
C ILE A 25 -24.23 -12.33 7.31
N ALA A 26 -23.99 -11.58 6.25
CA ALA A 26 -24.36 -10.16 6.17
C ALA A 26 -25.88 -9.95 6.29
N ARG A 27 -26.69 -10.81 5.66
CA ARG A 27 -28.15 -10.80 5.75
C ARG A 27 -28.61 -11.13 7.18
N ARG A 28 -28.06 -12.19 7.78
CA ARG A 28 -28.43 -12.71 9.09
C ARG A 28 -28.07 -11.74 10.22
N LEU A 29 -26.94 -11.06 10.11
CA LEU A 29 -26.48 -10.08 11.11
C LEU A 29 -26.92 -8.65 10.79
N ARG A 30 -27.57 -8.41 9.65
CA ARG A 30 -27.95 -7.07 9.14
C ARG A 30 -26.75 -6.10 9.09
N ILE A 31 -25.58 -6.59 8.70
CA ILE A 31 -24.33 -5.81 8.58
C ILE A 31 -23.95 -5.66 7.11
N SER A 32 -23.23 -4.57 6.77
CA SER A 32 -22.62 -4.43 5.44
C SER A 32 -21.73 -5.62 5.09
N ARG A 33 -21.88 -6.15 3.87
CA ARG A 33 -21.08 -7.27 3.35
C ARG A 33 -19.57 -7.01 3.44
N ASN A 34 -19.15 -5.75 3.36
CA ASN A 34 -17.74 -5.37 3.43
C ASN A 34 -17.14 -5.57 4.83
N THR A 35 -17.95 -5.57 5.89
CA THR A 35 -17.44 -5.77 7.25
C THR A 35 -17.15 -7.24 7.56
N VAL A 36 -17.83 -8.16 6.87
CA VAL A 36 -17.71 -9.62 7.07
C VAL A 36 -16.45 -10.18 6.37
N ALA A 37 -15.91 -9.48 5.37
CA ALA A 37 -14.80 -9.97 4.59
C ALA A 37 -13.45 -9.54 5.18
N LYS A 38 -12.60 -10.52 5.56
CA LYS A 38 -11.14 -10.26 5.61
C LYS A 38 -10.72 -9.75 4.22
N GLN A 39 -10.02 -8.63 4.15
CA GLN A 39 -9.46 -8.14 2.91
C GLN A 39 -8.50 -9.21 2.35
N ASP A 40 -8.73 -9.67 1.12
CA ASP A 40 -7.97 -10.80 0.56
C ASP A 40 -6.46 -10.51 0.51
N MET A 41 -6.08 -9.25 0.31
CA MET A 41 -4.69 -8.78 0.39
C MET A 41 -4.05 -9.02 1.76
N PHE A 42 -4.78 -8.79 2.85
CA PHE A 42 -4.26 -9.03 4.21
C PHE A 42 -4.07 -10.52 4.49
N ARG A 43 -4.94 -11.38 3.92
CA ARG A 43 -4.76 -12.84 4.00
C ARG A 43 -3.49 -13.29 3.26
N ALA A 44 -3.26 -12.74 2.07
CA ALA A 44 -2.07 -13.02 1.28
C ALA A 44 -0.78 -12.53 1.98
N LEU A 45 -0.81 -11.33 2.58
CA LEU A 45 0.29 -10.81 3.40
C LEU A 45 0.63 -11.75 4.55
N ARG A 46 -0.40 -12.24 5.26
CA ARG A 46 -0.24 -13.17 6.38
C ARG A 46 0.40 -14.50 5.95
N ALA A 47 -0.03 -15.03 4.81
CA ALA A 47 0.55 -16.25 4.24
C ALA A 47 2.00 -16.03 3.80
N HIS A 48 2.31 -14.89 3.20
CA HIS A 48 3.65 -14.54 2.70
C HIS A 48 4.71 -14.45 3.81
N TYR A 49 4.36 -13.85 4.94
CA TYR A 49 5.27 -13.66 6.08
C TYR A 49 5.05 -14.68 7.22
N ALA A 50 4.18 -15.68 7.01
CA ALA A 50 3.92 -16.78 7.95
C ALA A 50 3.63 -16.35 9.41
N PHE A 51 2.86 -15.27 9.61
CA PHE A 51 2.48 -14.83 10.97
C PHE A 51 1.01 -15.15 11.28
N GLN A 52 0.67 -15.20 12.57
CA GLN A 52 -0.71 -15.22 13.02
C GLN A 52 -1.17 -13.79 13.35
N ALA A 53 -2.39 -13.46 12.95
CA ALA A 53 -2.98 -12.14 13.22
C ALA A 53 -4.01 -12.28 14.34
N ASP A 54 -3.70 -11.70 15.49
CA ASP A 54 -4.61 -11.54 16.62
C ASP A 54 -5.18 -10.12 16.59
N PHE A 55 -6.50 -10.01 16.70
CA PHE A 55 -7.22 -8.75 16.57
C PHE A 55 -7.76 -8.35 17.93
N CYS A 56 -7.60 -7.08 18.29
CA CYS A 56 -8.17 -6.55 19.52
C CYS A 56 -9.70 -6.53 19.45
N ASN A 57 -10.33 -6.72 20.60
CA ASN A 57 -11.77 -6.59 20.77
C ASN A 57 -12.20 -5.11 20.68
N PRO A 58 -13.29 -4.78 19.97
CA PRO A 58 -13.82 -3.42 19.96
C PRO A 58 -14.16 -2.92 21.37
N GLY A 59 -13.60 -1.78 21.80
CA GLY A 59 -13.89 -1.17 23.11
C GLY A 59 -12.93 -1.61 24.23
N GLU A 60 -12.11 -2.64 24.02
CA GLU A 60 -11.16 -3.14 25.02
C GLU A 60 -9.81 -2.41 24.92
N VAL A 61 -9.79 -1.16 25.38
CA VAL A 61 -8.60 -0.28 25.34
C VAL A 61 -7.39 -0.90 26.05
N HIS A 62 -7.63 -1.72 27.09
CA HIS A 62 -6.56 -2.38 27.84
C HIS A 62 -5.70 -3.34 26.98
N GLU A 63 -6.25 -3.89 25.88
CA GLU A 63 -5.52 -4.80 24.98
C GLU A 63 -4.48 -4.05 24.14
N LYS A 64 -4.55 -2.71 24.13
CA LYS A 64 -3.67 -1.83 23.36
C LYS A 64 -2.73 -0.98 24.21
N GLY A 65 -2.69 -1.16 25.54
CA GLY A 65 -1.94 -0.29 26.44
C GLY A 65 -0.46 -0.10 26.06
N LEU A 66 0.23 -1.18 25.64
CA LEU A 66 1.63 -1.08 25.17
C LEU A 66 1.76 -0.26 23.88
N VAL A 67 0.87 -0.47 22.92
CA VAL A 67 0.88 0.24 21.64
C VAL A 67 0.55 1.72 21.84
N GLU A 68 -0.44 2.03 22.67
CA GLU A 68 -0.84 3.41 22.96
C GLU A 68 0.25 4.19 23.69
N ASN A 69 0.93 3.55 24.65
CA ASN A 69 2.07 4.15 25.34
C ASN A 69 3.21 4.48 24.37
N LEU A 70 3.52 3.56 23.44
CA LEU A 70 4.56 3.79 22.43
C LEU A 70 4.15 4.89 21.43
N VAL A 71 2.89 4.92 21.00
CA VAL A 71 2.36 6.01 20.17
C VAL A 71 2.48 7.35 20.89
N GLY A 72 2.12 7.41 22.17
CA GLY A 72 2.29 8.60 23.01
C GLY A 72 3.75 9.01 23.15
N TYR A 73 4.66 8.06 23.32
CA TYR A 73 6.10 8.30 23.36
C TYR A 73 6.60 8.93 22.05
N ILE A 74 6.27 8.34 20.90
CA ILE A 74 6.69 8.87 19.59
C ILE A 74 6.14 10.27 19.38
N ARG A 75 4.86 10.51 19.71
CA ARG A 75 4.24 11.84 19.57
C ARG A 75 4.96 12.91 20.40
N ARG A 76 5.39 12.59 21.62
CA ARG A 76 6.06 13.55 22.52
C ARG A 76 7.56 13.74 22.26
N ASN A 77 8.24 12.72 21.73
CA ASN A 77 9.70 12.73 21.61
C ASN A 77 10.21 12.86 20.17
N VAL A 78 9.38 12.55 19.18
CA VAL A 78 9.77 12.57 17.75
C VAL A 78 9.09 13.70 17.00
N PHE A 79 7.81 13.98 17.31
CA PHE A 79 7.02 15.02 16.63
C PHE A 79 6.99 16.36 17.39
N VAL A 80 7.82 16.54 18.40
CA VAL A 80 7.93 17.78 19.17
C VAL A 80 9.39 18.26 19.17
N PRO A 81 9.66 19.52 18.74
CA PRO A 81 8.71 20.45 18.12
C PRO A 81 8.16 19.92 16.78
N VAL A 82 7.07 20.52 16.29
CA VAL A 82 6.42 20.08 15.04
C VAL A 82 7.44 20.02 13.92
N LEU A 83 7.62 18.82 13.35
CA LEU A 83 8.56 18.59 12.25
C LEU A 83 8.11 19.38 11.01
N ARG A 84 9.04 20.13 10.43
CA ARG A 84 8.89 20.76 9.12
C ARG A 84 9.81 20.02 8.17
N VAL A 85 9.20 19.37 7.18
CA VAL A 85 9.88 18.53 6.19
C VAL A 85 9.30 18.84 4.83
N GLU A 86 10.13 18.76 3.80
CA GLU A 86 9.77 19.11 2.42
C GLU A 86 9.29 17.90 1.62
N SER A 87 9.56 16.68 2.08
CA SER A 87 9.16 15.44 1.40
C SER A 87 8.88 14.27 2.35
N TRP A 88 8.15 13.28 1.84
CA TRP A 88 7.94 12.00 2.54
C TRP A 88 9.26 11.26 2.81
N ASP A 89 10.25 11.38 1.92
CA ASP A 89 11.55 10.72 2.09
C ASP A 89 12.38 11.34 3.20
N GLU A 90 12.32 12.66 3.36
CA GLU A 90 12.91 13.34 4.50
C GLU A 90 12.26 12.90 5.82
N LEU A 91 10.92 12.89 5.88
CA LEU A 91 10.20 12.41 7.06
C LEU A 91 10.60 10.97 7.42
N ASN A 92 10.61 10.08 6.42
CA ASN A 92 10.97 8.68 6.63
C ASN A 92 12.40 8.51 7.16
N ARG A 93 13.36 9.31 6.65
CA ARG A 93 14.75 9.30 7.15
C ARG A 93 14.83 9.76 8.60
N LEU A 94 14.15 10.85 8.96
CA LEU A 94 14.12 11.34 10.33
C LEU A 94 13.52 10.30 11.29
N LEU A 95 12.36 9.74 10.95
CA LEU A 95 11.70 8.71 11.75
C LEU A 95 12.58 7.47 11.90
N SER A 96 13.23 7.02 10.82
CA SER A 96 14.17 5.89 10.85
C SER A 96 15.33 6.14 11.81
N ASN A 97 15.92 7.34 11.77
CA ASN A 97 17.01 7.72 12.68
C ASN A 97 16.55 7.73 14.15
N HIS A 98 15.32 8.18 14.42
CA HIS A 98 14.74 8.11 15.77
C HIS A 98 14.53 6.66 16.24
N CYS A 99 14.06 5.77 15.37
CA CYS A 99 13.93 4.35 15.67
C CYS A 99 15.28 3.71 16.01
N LEU A 100 16.34 4.05 15.26
CA LEU A 100 17.69 3.57 15.55
C LEU A 100 18.21 4.10 16.89
N LYS A 101 17.97 5.37 17.21
CA LYS A 101 18.31 5.94 18.53
C LYS A 101 17.56 5.27 19.67
N TYR A 102 16.31 4.88 19.44
CA TYR A 102 15.48 4.18 20.43
C TYR A 102 16.05 2.82 20.83
N LEU A 103 16.90 2.19 20.01
CA LEU A 103 17.58 0.95 20.39
C LEU A 103 18.48 1.13 21.63
N ASN A 104 19.00 2.34 21.87
CA ASN A 104 19.78 2.64 23.07
C ASN A 104 18.91 2.94 24.30
N HIS A 105 17.58 3.01 24.15
CA HIS A 105 16.68 3.24 25.27
C HIS A 105 16.68 2.03 26.22
N ARG A 106 16.61 2.32 27.52
CA ARG A 106 16.48 1.31 28.57
C ARG A 106 15.14 1.47 29.26
N ILE A 107 14.32 0.42 29.17
CA ILE A 107 12.99 0.41 29.78
C ILE A 107 13.16 0.35 31.30
N PRO A 108 12.46 1.19 32.09
CA PRO A 108 12.51 1.13 33.55
C PRO A 108 12.23 -0.28 34.06
N GLY A 109 13.08 -0.77 34.97
CA GLY A 109 12.98 -2.14 35.51
C GLY A 109 13.66 -3.22 34.65
N ARG A 110 14.30 -2.87 33.53
CA ARG A 110 15.08 -3.81 32.70
C ARG A 110 16.57 -3.51 32.73
N SER A 111 17.37 -4.57 32.80
CA SER A 111 18.84 -4.47 32.78
C SER A 111 19.42 -4.24 31.38
N GLN A 112 18.71 -4.63 30.32
CA GLN A 112 19.19 -4.52 28.94
C GLN A 112 18.59 -3.32 28.22
N THR A 113 19.30 -2.80 27.22
CA THR A 113 18.74 -1.85 26.25
C THR A 113 17.76 -2.56 25.30
N VAL A 114 16.90 -1.79 24.63
CA VAL A 114 15.98 -2.33 23.61
C VAL A 114 16.76 -3.02 22.48
N GLY A 115 17.91 -2.47 22.08
CA GLY A 115 18.78 -3.04 21.05
C GLY A 115 19.40 -4.37 21.47
N GLU A 116 19.93 -4.47 22.69
CA GLU A 116 20.45 -5.73 23.24
C GLU A 116 19.37 -6.82 23.28
N ALA A 117 18.18 -6.49 23.76
CA ALA A 117 17.06 -7.42 23.79
C ALA A 117 16.67 -7.89 22.39
N LEU A 118 16.66 -6.98 21.40
CA LEU A 118 16.39 -7.29 20.00
C LEU A 118 17.44 -8.25 19.41
N GLU A 119 18.73 -8.09 19.71
CA GLU A 119 19.77 -9.00 19.21
C GLU A 119 19.66 -10.42 19.80
N VAL A 120 19.17 -10.53 21.04
CA VAL A 120 18.84 -11.84 21.63
C VAL A 120 17.64 -12.47 20.91
N GLU A 121 16.56 -11.71 20.74
CA GLU A 121 15.33 -12.19 20.10
C GLU A 121 15.53 -12.56 18.62
N LYS A 122 16.35 -11.79 17.88
CA LYS A 122 16.67 -12.03 16.46
C LYS A 122 17.17 -13.44 16.19
N LYS A 123 17.87 -14.07 17.14
CA LYS A 123 18.37 -15.45 17.01
C LYS A 123 17.26 -16.49 16.96
N SER A 124 16.07 -16.16 17.45
CA SER A 124 14.88 -17.01 17.45
C SER A 124 13.90 -16.69 16.31
N LEU A 125 14.16 -15.66 15.51
CA LEU A 125 13.29 -15.26 14.40
C LEU A 125 13.53 -16.11 13.14
N LEU A 126 12.47 -16.29 12.35
CA LEU A 126 12.57 -16.90 11.03
C LEU A 126 13.23 -15.93 10.03
N PRO A 127 13.97 -16.45 9.03
CA PRO A 127 14.48 -15.62 7.95
C PRO A 127 13.33 -15.00 7.16
N LEU A 128 13.56 -13.79 6.64
CA LEU A 128 12.59 -13.14 5.75
C LEU A 128 12.50 -13.89 4.41
N PRO A 129 11.30 -13.93 3.77
CA PRO A 129 11.16 -14.44 2.42
C PRO A 129 12.08 -13.72 1.44
N ALA A 130 12.57 -14.43 0.42
CA ALA A 130 13.49 -13.88 -0.60
C ALA A 130 12.91 -12.67 -1.35
N TYR A 131 11.58 -12.64 -1.52
CA TYR A 131 10.88 -11.55 -2.18
C TYR A 131 9.96 -10.82 -1.20
N ARG A 132 9.88 -9.50 -1.33
CA ARG A 132 8.91 -8.69 -0.57
C ARG A 132 7.51 -8.95 -1.09
N PHE A 133 6.52 -8.87 -0.19
CA PHE A 133 5.13 -8.97 -0.58
C PHE A 133 4.72 -7.77 -1.46
N ASP A 134 4.22 -8.03 -2.67
CA ASP A 134 3.71 -6.97 -3.55
C ASP A 134 2.30 -6.57 -3.11
N TYR A 135 2.22 -5.46 -2.38
CA TYR A 135 0.96 -4.90 -1.91
C TYR A 135 0.31 -3.97 -2.93
N ALA A 136 0.94 -3.74 -4.10
CA ALA A 136 0.39 -2.86 -5.11
C ALA A 136 -0.91 -3.43 -5.65
N ARG A 137 -1.90 -2.55 -5.85
CA ARG A 137 -3.10 -2.94 -6.56
C ARG A 137 -2.74 -3.10 -8.04
N GLN A 138 -2.83 -4.33 -8.53
CA GLN A 138 -2.55 -4.66 -9.92
C GLN A 138 -3.84 -4.73 -10.74
N ILE A 139 -3.84 -4.12 -11.92
CA ILE A 139 -4.89 -4.25 -12.93
C ILE A 139 -4.27 -4.42 -14.32
N LEU A 140 -4.93 -5.17 -15.19
CA LEU A 140 -4.66 -5.13 -16.63
C LEU A 140 -5.54 -4.04 -17.24
N ALA A 141 -4.93 -3.10 -17.95
CA ALA A 141 -5.63 -1.99 -18.58
C ALA A 141 -5.17 -1.82 -20.03
N PRO A 142 -6.10 -1.56 -20.97
CA PRO A 142 -5.73 -1.15 -22.31
C PRO A 142 -5.21 0.29 -22.29
N VAL A 143 -4.23 0.55 -23.14
CA VAL A 143 -3.75 1.91 -23.43
C VAL A 143 -4.68 2.53 -24.46
N ASP A 144 -5.21 3.72 -24.16
CA ASP A 144 -6.09 4.44 -25.09
C ASP A 144 -5.33 5.12 -26.24
N TYR A 145 -6.07 5.71 -27.17
CA TYR A 145 -5.52 6.39 -28.34
C TYR A 145 -4.62 7.58 -27.98
N TYR A 146 -4.83 8.19 -26.80
CA TYR A 146 -4.01 9.30 -26.29
C TYR A 146 -2.73 8.82 -25.59
N ALA A 147 -2.40 7.53 -25.71
CA ALA A 147 -1.30 6.87 -25.01
C ALA A 147 -1.42 7.04 -23.49
N THR A 148 -2.62 6.88 -22.93
CA THR A 148 -2.84 6.93 -21.49
C THR A 148 -3.52 5.66 -20.97
N VAL A 149 -3.29 5.37 -19.69
CA VAL A 149 -3.92 4.27 -18.97
C VAL A 149 -4.69 4.78 -17.77
N LYS A 150 -5.85 4.17 -17.52
CA LYS A 150 -6.70 4.53 -16.40
C LYS A 150 -6.32 3.72 -15.15
N PHE A 151 -6.07 4.42 -14.05
CA PHE A 151 -5.94 3.79 -12.73
C PHE A 151 -6.76 4.57 -11.69
N GLY A 152 -7.73 3.90 -11.08
CA GLY A 152 -8.72 4.58 -10.23
C GLY A 152 -9.62 5.51 -11.04
N ARG A 153 -9.58 6.80 -10.71
CA ARG A 153 -10.33 7.86 -11.43
C ARG A 153 -9.44 8.76 -12.29
N ASN A 154 -8.15 8.47 -12.38
CA ASN A 154 -7.18 9.31 -13.08
C ASN A 154 -6.55 8.56 -14.24
N ARG A 155 -5.95 9.30 -15.17
CA ARG A 155 -5.24 8.80 -16.34
C ARG A 155 -3.76 9.14 -16.23
N TYR A 156 -2.92 8.24 -16.72
CA TYR A 156 -1.46 8.37 -16.69
C TYR A 156 -0.92 8.07 -18.08
N SER A 157 -0.12 8.97 -18.63
CA SER A 157 0.51 8.75 -19.94
C SER A 157 1.49 7.58 -19.91
N VAL A 158 1.66 6.91 -21.04
CA VAL A 158 2.63 5.85 -21.29
C VAL A 158 3.28 6.09 -22.66
N PRO A 159 4.45 5.49 -22.96
CA PRO A 159 5.06 5.62 -24.27
C PRO A 159 4.08 5.33 -25.41
N VAL A 160 4.05 6.20 -26.42
CA VAL A 160 3.03 6.19 -27.48
C VAL A 160 3.01 4.92 -28.32
N GLU A 161 4.14 4.22 -28.40
CA GLU A 161 4.29 2.90 -29.04
C GLU A 161 3.37 1.83 -28.42
N LEU A 162 2.93 2.06 -27.18
CA LEU A 162 2.03 1.17 -26.45
C LEU A 162 0.56 1.47 -26.69
N ALA A 163 0.20 2.50 -27.48
CA ALA A 163 -1.19 2.80 -27.81
C ALA A 163 -1.90 1.56 -28.40
N GLY A 164 -3.08 1.24 -27.85
CA GLY A 164 -3.84 0.04 -28.22
C GLY A 164 -3.31 -1.29 -27.68
N LYS A 165 -2.20 -1.32 -26.94
CA LYS A 165 -1.70 -2.52 -26.24
C LYS A 165 -2.37 -2.66 -24.87
N GLN A 166 -2.29 -3.87 -24.30
CA GLN A 166 -2.60 -4.10 -22.89
C GLN A 166 -1.34 -4.02 -22.04
N VAL A 167 -1.44 -3.33 -20.91
CA VAL A 167 -0.35 -3.19 -19.94
C VAL A 167 -0.82 -3.54 -18.54
N THR A 168 0.14 -3.87 -17.67
CA THR A 168 -0.11 -4.11 -16.25
C THR A 168 0.13 -2.82 -15.48
N VAL A 169 -0.88 -2.31 -14.82
CA VAL A 169 -0.77 -1.13 -13.96
C VAL A 169 -0.74 -1.57 -12.50
N LYS A 170 0.34 -1.22 -11.79
CA LYS A 170 0.55 -1.47 -10.37
C LYS A 170 0.52 -0.14 -9.62
N GLY A 171 -0.53 0.10 -8.85
CA GLY A 171 -0.65 1.30 -8.04
C GLY A 171 -0.41 1.04 -6.55
N THR A 172 0.56 1.75 -5.99
CA THR A 172 0.82 1.85 -4.54
C THR A 172 0.09 3.06 -3.96
N GLY A 173 0.29 3.40 -2.68
CA GLY A 173 -0.29 4.62 -2.10
C GLY A 173 0.29 5.92 -2.68
N LEU A 174 1.54 5.89 -3.16
CA LEU A 174 2.25 7.09 -3.61
C LEU A 174 2.51 7.10 -5.10
N THR A 175 2.56 5.93 -5.74
CA THR A 175 3.00 5.80 -7.14
C THR A 175 2.08 4.91 -7.96
N VAL A 176 2.06 5.18 -9.26
CA VAL A 176 1.44 4.32 -10.28
C VAL A 176 2.53 3.91 -11.26
N ARG A 177 2.84 2.61 -11.27
CA ARG A 177 3.84 1.99 -12.13
C ARG A 177 3.14 1.22 -13.23
N VAL A 178 3.56 1.42 -14.46
CA VAL A 178 3.05 0.71 -15.63
C VAL A 178 4.12 -0.23 -16.15
N GLU A 179 3.75 -1.49 -16.36
CA GLU A 179 4.62 -2.55 -16.84
C GLU A 179 4.07 -3.14 -18.14
N TYR A 180 4.95 -3.34 -19.11
CA TYR A 180 4.66 -4.06 -20.35
C TYR A 180 5.70 -5.16 -20.55
N ARG A 181 5.24 -6.40 -20.76
CA ARG A 181 6.11 -7.58 -20.94
C ARG A 181 7.19 -7.74 -19.85
N GLY A 182 6.84 -7.42 -18.61
CA GLY A 182 7.74 -7.54 -17.45
C GLY A 182 8.72 -6.37 -17.28
N GLN A 183 8.70 -5.36 -18.15
CA GLN A 183 9.52 -4.16 -18.03
C GLN A 183 8.69 -2.96 -17.58
N VAL A 184 9.26 -2.11 -16.74
CA VAL A 184 8.62 -0.86 -16.32
C VAL A 184 8.74 0.15 -17.44
N VAL A 185 7.59 0.60 -17.97
CA VAL A 185 7.52 1.54 -19.10
C VAL A 185 7.13 2.96 -18.69
N ALA A 186 6.50 3.11 -17.52
CA ALA A 186 6.19 4.42 -16.96
C ALA A 186 6.09 4.33 -15.43
N LEU A 187 6.47 5.42 -14.75
CA LEU A 187 6.32 5.61 -13.32
C LEU A 187 5.77 7.01 -13.06
N HIS A 188 4.67 7.10 -12.33
CA HIS A 188 4.00 8.36 -12.00
C HIS A 188 3.78 8.48 -10.49
N GLU A 189 3.72 9.71 -10.00
CA GLU A 189 3.11 10.00 -8.71
C GLU A 189 1.60 9.75 -8.78
N ARG A 190 1.06 9.10 -7.75
CA ARG A 190 -0.35 8.76 -7.70
C ARG A 190 -1.18 9.99 -7.35
N SER A 191 -2.10 10.36 -8.24
CA SER A 191 -3.13 11.35 -7.93
C SER A 191 -4.36 10.70 -7.29
N TYR A 192 -4.90 11.37 -6.27
CA TYR A 192 -6.19 11.07 -5.63
C TYR A 192 -7.31 12.04 -6.03
N ALA A 193 -7.02 12.97 -6.95
CA ALA A 193 -8.04 13.81 -7.57
C ALA A 193 -9.02 12.97 -8.41
N LYS A 194 -10.00 13.64 -9.02
CA LYS A 194 -10.97 13.01 -9.91
C LYS A 194 -10.71 13.49 -11.33
N ASP A 195 -10.61 12.55 -12.26
CA ASP A 195 -10.53 12.79 -13.71
C ASP A 195 -9.33 13.64 -14.15
N GLU A 196 -8.24 13.61 -13.36
CA GLU A 196 -6.97 14.23 -13.73
C GLU A 196 -6.18 13.33 -14.70
N THR A 197 -5.46 13.95 -15.63
CA THR A 197 -4.51 13.25 -16.51
C THR A 197 -3.09 13.75 -16.24
N LYS A 198 -2.20 12.83 -15.86
CA LYS A 198 -0.77 13.11 -15.67
C LYS A 198 0.00 12.73 -16.92
N PHE A 199 0.70 13.71 -17.49
CA PHE A 199 1.53 13.53 -18.68
C PHE A 199 3.01 13.60 -18.33
N HIS A 200 3.79 12.66 -18.86
CA HIS A 200 5.22 12.83 -19.09
C HIS A 200 5.42 13.07 -20.58
N LEU A 201 6.01 14.21 -20.93
CA LEU A 201 6.22 14.62 -22.32
C LEU A 201 7.12 13.63 -23.07
N ASP A 202 8.07 13.01 -22.37
CA ASP A 202 9.01 12.03 -22.93
C ASP A 202 8.32 10.85 -23.61
N HIS A 203 7.14 10.47 -23.13
CA HIS A 203 6.34 9.39 -23.71
C HIS A 203 5.87 9.64 -25.15
N TYR A 204 5.89 10.90 -25.58
CA TYR A 204 5.39 11.34 -26.87
C TYR A 204 6.51 11.73 -27.84
N ILE A 205 7.78 11.66 -27.43
CA ILE A 205 8.93 12.07 -28.27
C ILE A 205 9.01 11.23 -29.55
N SER A 206 8.65 9.94 -29.50
CA SER A 206 8.68 9.07 -30.69
C SER A 206 7.49 9.26 -31.64
N LEU A 207 6.51 10.11 -31.31
CA LEU A 207 5.36 10.39 -32.17
C LEU A 207 5.74 10.76 -33.62
N PRO A 208 6.68 11.69 -33.87
CA PRO A 208 7.05 12.07 -35.24
C PRO A 208 7.59 10.89 -36.04
N CYS A 209 8.34 9.99 -35.41
CA CYS A 209 8.89 8.79 -36.04
C CYS A 209 7.81 7.77 -36.43
N LEU A 210 6.65 7.80 -35.76
CA LEU A 210 5.52 6.89 -36.02
C LEU A 210 4.52 7.44 -37.04
N LEU A 211 4.59 8.72 -37.39
CA LEU A 211 3.74 9.33 -38.40
C LEU A 211 4.18 8.92 -39.81
N PRO A 212 3.24 8.69 -40.75
CA PRO A 212 3.60 8.41 -42.13
C PRO A 212 4.38 9.59 -42.75
N THR A 213 5.29 9.27 -43.69
CA THR A 213 6.38 10.15 -44.19
C THR A 213 5.90 11.50 -44.74
N ASN A 214 4.65 11.57 -45.20
CA ASN A 214 4.00 12.80 -45.69
C ASN A 214 3.66 13.80 -44.57
N TRP A 215 3.43 13.35 -43.34
CA TRP A 215 3.13 14.21 -42.19
C TRP A 215 4.40 14.70 -41.49
N GLN A 216 5.46 13.89 -41.48
CA GLN A 216 6.77 14.26 -40.94
C GLN A 216 7.36 15.53 -41.59
N ARG A 217 7.20 15.68 -42.91
CA ARG A 217 7.70 16.85 -43.66
C ARG A 217 6.95 18.15 -43.38
N ARG A 218 5.71 18.08 -42.85
CA ARG A 218 4.92 19.26 -42.46
C ARG A 218 5.22 19.70 -41.02
N ALA A 219 5.45 18.75 -40.11
CA ALA A 219 5.74 19.06 -38.70
C ALA A 219 7.10 19.74 -38.49
N LEU A 220 8.09 19.48 -39.34
CA LEU A 220 9.42 20.11 -39.28
C LEU A 220 9.50 21.49 -39.96
N LYS A 221 8.42 21.95 -40.60
CA LYS A 221 8.37 23.24 -41.33
C LYS A 221 7.58 24.34 -40.60
N ALA A 222 7.08 24.05 -39.40
CA ALA A 222 6.39 25.00 -38.52
C ALA A 222 7.23 25.20 -37.26
#